data_AF-A0A2P5KEU3-F1
#
_entry.id   AF-A0A2P5KEU3-F1
#
_cell.length_a   1.000
_cell.length_b   1.000
_cell.length_c   1.000
_cell.angle_alpha   90.00
_cell.angle_beta   90.00
_cell.angle_gamma   90.00
#
_symmetry.space_group_name_H-M   'P 1'
#
loop_
_entity.id
_entity.type
_entity.pdbx_description
1 polymer ?
#
loop_
_entity_poly.entity_id
_entity_poly.type
_entity_poly.pdbx_seq_one_letter_code
_entity_poly.pdbx_strand_id
1 'polypeptide(L)'
;MGALTHLRVLDLTRVALESAGVPCGPINDLQQVFDDPPGIAQGLRVGLPHPSDGTAMLVANPVKMRATPPQARLAPPTLGQHTDEVLAEWLGYNAATLAALREQRVI
;
A
#
# COMPACT_ATOMS: atom_id res chain seq x y z
N MET A 1 33.68 24.23 10.31
CA MET A 1 33.42 25.30 9.32
C MET A 1 33.10 24.64 7.98
N GLY A 2 31.83 24.32 7.75
CA GLY A 2 31.38 23.61 6.55
C GLY A 2 30.28 22.58 6.88
N ALA A 3 29.02 23.03 6.88
CA ALA A 3 27.79 22.20 6.77
C ALA A 3 26.50 23.05 6.95
N LEU A 4 26.48 24.32 6.53
CA LEU A 4 25.30 25.20 6.66
C LEU A 4 24.82 25.81 5.33
N THR A 5 25.41 25.39 4.20
CA THR A 5 25.23 26.06 2.91
C THR A 5 24.22 25.40 1.98
N HIS A 6 23.60 24.26 2.33
CA HIS A 6 22.66 23.57 1.43
C HIS A 6 21.17 23.82 1.71
N LEU A 7 20.77 24.13 2.95
CA LEU A 7 19.36 24.30 3.28
C LEU A 7 18.82 25.72 3.01
N ARG A 8 19.68 26.75 3.00
CA ARG A 8 19.24 28.15 2.79
C ARG A 8 19.02 28.52 1.33
N VAL A 9 19.64 27.79 0.39
CA VAL A 9 19.50 28.06 -1.05
C VAL A 9 18.18 27.49 -1.57
N LEU A 10 17.78 26.31 -1.11
CA LEU A 10 16.57 25.63 -1.58
C LEU A 10 15.30 26.46 -1.34
N ASP A 11 15.13 27.02 -0.13
CA ASP A 11 13.96 27.84 0.19
C ASP A 11 13.91 29.15 -0.61
N LEU A 12 15.04 29.82 -0.78
CA LEU A 12 15.14 31.05 -1.58
C LEU A 12 14.87 30.77 -3.06
N THR A 13 15.37 29.64 -3.59
CA THR A 13 15.10 29.24 -4.97
C THR A 13 13.64 28.84 -5.19
N ARG A 14 13.01 28.13 -4.24
CA ARG A 14 11.59 27.77 -4.31
C ARG A 14 10.71 29.02 -4.37
N VAL A 15 10.93 29.98 -3.48
CA VAL A 15 10.18 31.24 -3.47
C VAL A 15 10.35 32.00 -4.79
N ALA A 16 11.57 32.05 -5.34
CA ALA A 16 11.83 32.69 -6.64
C ALA A 16 11.12 31.99 -7.81
N LEU A 17 11.14 30.65 -7.84
CA LEU A 17 10.48 29.84 -8.86
C LEU A 17 8.95 29.94 -8.78
N GLU A 18 8.37 29.85 -7.58
CA GLU A 18 6.94 30.04 -7.34
C GLU A 18 6.47 31.44 -7.76
N SER A 19 7.25 32.47 -7.41
CA SER A 19 6.95 33.86 -7.80
C SER A 19 7.02 34.08 -9.32
N ALA A 20 7.85 33.30 -10.01
CA ALA A 20 7.94 33.30 -11.47
C ALA A 20 6.90 32.38 -12.15
N GLY A 21 6.01 31.75 -11.39
CA GLY A 21 5.00 30.82 -11.91
C GLY A 21 5.57 29.49 -12.42
N VAL A 22 6.80 29.14 -12.04
CA VAL A 22 7.44 27.88 -12.40
C VAL A 22 6.94 26.79 -11.44
N PRO A 23 6.32 25.71 -11.94
CA PRO A 23 5.92 24.60 -11.08
C PRO A 23 7.16 23.92 -10.48
N CYS A 24 7.28 23.97 -9.16
CA CYS A 24 8.33 23.29 -8.41
C CYS A 24 7.78 22.69 -7.12
N GLY A 25 8.42 21.64 -6.62
CA GLY A 25 8.07 20.99 -5.36
C GLY A 25 9.28 20.28 -4.75
N PRO A 26 9.24 19.94 -3.46
CA PRO A 26 10.31 19.23 -2.80
C PRO A 26 10.44 17.79 -3.32
N ILE A 27 11.65 17.24 -3.23
CA ILE A 27 11.86 15.79 -3.38
C ILE A 27 11.59 15.17 -2.02
N ASN A 28 10.47 14.45 -1.90
CA ASN A 28 10.05 13.81 -0.66
C ASN A 28 10.68 12.42 -0.51
N ASP A 29 11.12 12.09 0.70
CA ASP A 29 11.35 10.70 1.11
C ASP A 29 10.03 9.98 1.43
N LEU A 30 10.11 8.67 1.72
CA LEU A 30 8.90 7.87 1.99
C LEU A 30 8.13 8.35 3.22
N GLN A 31 8.81 8.77 4.28
CA GLN A 31 8.13 9.25 5.49
C GLN A 31 7.37 10.55 5.18
N GLN A 32 8.03 11.47 4.51
CA GLN A 32 7.43 12.74 4.08
C GLN A 32 6.23 12.54 3.17
N VAL A 33 6.27 11.58 2.24
CA VAL A 33 5.12 11.23 1.38
C VAL A 33 3.92 10.76 2.20
N PHE A 34 4.14 9.91 3.20
CA PHE A 34 3.04 9.35 3.98
C PHE A 34 2.45 10.35 4.99
N ASP A 35 3.23 11.32 5.43
CA ASP A 35 2.82 12.37 6.36
C ASP A 35 2.32 13.66 5.65
N ASP A 36 2.33 13.68 4.32
CA ASP A 36 1.88 14.81 3.50
C ASP A 36 0.36 15.07 3.64
N PRO A 37 -0.09 16.28 4.02
CA PRO A 37 -1.51 16.56 4.26
C PRO A 37 -2.43 16.30 3.04
N PRO A 38 -2.08 16.72 1.81
CA PRO A 38 -2.81 16.32 0.61
C PRO A 38 -2.95 14.80 0.44
N GLY A 39 -1.85 14.05 0.63
CA GLY A 39 -1.88 12.58 0.58
C GLY A 39 -2.85 11.98 1.60
N ILE A 40 -2.82 12.46 2.84
CA ILE A 40 -3.74 12.03 3.91
C ILE A 40 -5.19 12.35 3.54
N ALA A 41 -5.47 13.56 3.07
CA ALA A 41 -6.82 13.98 2.66
C ALA A 41 -7.39 13.16 1.50
N GLN A 42 -6.52 12.63 0.62
CA GLN A 42 -6.89 11.74 -0.48
C GLN A 42 -6.96 10.26 -0.07
N GLY A 43 -6.71 9.94 1.20
CA GLY A 43 -6.69 8.57 1.70
C GLY A 43 -5.58 7.74 1.07
N LEU A 44 -4.36 8.28 1.00
CA LEU A 44 -3.17 7.62 0.44
C LEU A 44 -2.89 6.24 1.07
N ARG A 45 -3.23 6.06 2.35
CA ARG A 45 -3.02 4.84 3.11
C ARG A 45 -4.35 4.19 3.47
N VAL A 46 -4.40 2.86 3.44
CA VAL A 46 -5.50 2.05 3.97
C VAL A 46 -4.94 1.03 4.96
N GLY A 47 -5.59 0.91 6.12
CA GLY A 47 -5.28 -0.10 7.11
C GLY A 47 -6.30 -1.22 7.06
N LEU A 48 -5.83 -2.48 6.96
CA LEU A 48 -6.68 -3.66 6.97
C LEU A 48 -6.24 -4.63 8.08
N PRO A 49 -7.17 -5.17 8.89
CA PRO A 49 -6.82 -6.22 9.86
C PRO A 49 -6.17 -7.40 9.15
N HIS A 50 -4.99 -7.80 9.60
CA HIS A 50 -4.22 -8.89 8.97
C HIS A 50 -4.19 -10.12 9.90
N PRO A 51 -4.41 -11.35 9.39
CA PRO A 51 -4.51 -12.55 10.22
C PRO A 51 -3.24 -12.90 11.02
N SER A 52 -2.06 -12.52 10.53
CA SER A 52 -0.80 -12.89 11.19
C SER A 52 -0.46 -12.03 12.41
N ASP A 53 -0.66 -10.71 12.33
CA ASP A 53 -0.67 -9.83 13.51
C ASP A 53 -1.02 -8.39 13.11
N GLY A 54 -1.95 -7.77 13.84
CA GLY A 54 -2.26 -6.35 13.74
C GLY A 54 -2.94 -5.87 12.46
N THR A 55 -2.46 -4.73 11.94
CA THR A 55 -3.03 -4.02 10.79
C THR A 55 -1.99 -3.90 9.68
N ALA A 56 -2.30 -4.42 8.50
CA ALA A 56 -1.51 -4.19 7.31
C ALA A 56 -1.79 -2.78 6.77
N MET A 57 -0.79 -1.91 6.82
CA MET A 57 -0.83 -0.58 6.20
C MET A 57 -0.41 -0.69 4.74
N LEU A 58 -1.32 -0.36 3.83
CA LEU A 58 -1.14 -0.46 2.37
C LEU A 58 -1.32 0.91 1.72
N VAL A 59 -0.73 1.07 0.53
CA VAL A 59 -1.03 2.21 -0.35
C VAL A 59 -2.41 1.97 -0.98
N ALA A 60 -3.30 2.95 -0.87
CA ALA A 60 -4.62 2.88 -1.46
C ALA A 60 -4.57 2.97 -3.00
N ASN A 61 -5.65 2.56 -3.67
CA ASN A 61 -5.76 2.76 -5.11
C ASN A 61 -5.70 4.27 -5.45
N PRO A 62 -4.78 4.71 -6.33
CA PRO A 62 -4.63 6.13 -6.67
C PRO A 62 -5.80 6.67 -7.52
N VAL A 63 -6.56 5.80 -8.17
CA VAL A 63 -7.69 6.18 -9.02
C VAL A 63 -8.96 6.25 -8.17
N LYS A 64 -9.62 7.41 -8.19
CA LYS A 64 -10.94 7.60 -7.58
C LYS A 64 -12.02 7.47 -8.64
N MET A 65 -12.95 6.54 -8.45
CA MET A 65 -14.06 6.30 -9.36
C MET A 65 -15.38 6.60 -8.65
N ARG A 66 -16.30 7.30 -9.34
CA ARG A 66 -17.60 7.66 -8.77
C ARG A 66 -18.62 6.52 -8.79
N ALA A 67 -18.72 5.81 -9.92
CA ALA A 67 -19.73 4.75 -10.09
C ALA A 67 -19.33 3.44 -9.40
N THR A 68 -18.05 3.10 -9.44
CA THR A 68 -17.50 1.86 -8.86
C THR A 68 -16.24 2.18 -8.04
N PRO A 69 -16.38 2.85 -6.89
CA PRO A 69 -15.23 3.18 -6.05
C PRO A 69 -14.43 1.91 -5.69
N PRO A 70 -13.11 1.87 -5.91
CA PRO A 70 -12.29 0.74 -5.48
C PRO A 70 -12.36 0.56 -3.96
N GLN A 71 -12.55 -0.69 -3.51
CA GLN A 71 -12.60 -1.03 -2.09
C GLN A 71 -11.51 -2.05 -1.77
N ALA A 72 -10.64 -1.69 -0.82
CA ALA A 72 -9.70 -2.64 -0.23
C ALA A 72 -10.45 -3.44 0.84
N ARG A 73 -10.74 -4.71 0.54
CA ARG A 73 -11.66 -5.55 1.35
C ARG A 73 -10.95 -6.49 2.30
N LEU A 74 -9.85 -7.08 1.84
CA LEU A 74 -9.10 -8.09 2.58
C LEU A 74 -7.63 -7.68 2.58
N ALA A 75 -6.97 -7.89 3.72
CA ALA A 75 -5.53 -7.80 3.79
C ALA A 75 -4.91 -8.92 2.90
N PRO A 76 -3.62 -8.80 2.52
CA PRO A 76 -2.92 -9.87 1.84
C PRO A 76 -3.11 -11.21 2.58
N PRO A 77 -3.38 -12.32 1.88
CA PRO A 77 -3.59 -13.60 2.53
C PRO A 77 -2.28 -14.13 3.14
N THR A 78 -2.40 -14.91 4.21
CA THR A 78 -1.28 -15.73 4.68
C THR A 78 -1.01 -16.87 3.70
N LEU A 79 0.17 -17.49 3.82
CA LEU A 79 0.54 -18.65 3.02
C LEU A 79 -0.49 -19.76 3.22
N GLY A 80 -1.15 -20.17 2.13
CA GLY A 80 -2.13 -21.25 2.13
C GLY A 80 -3.50 -20.91 2.75
N GLN A 81 -3.78 -19.65 3.08
CA GLN A 81 -5.01 -19.25 3.79
C GLN A 81 -6.30 -19.77 3.15
N HIS A 82 -6.35 -19.80 1.82
CA HIS A 82 -7.55 -20.19 1.05
C HIS A 82 -7.36 -21.51 0.29
N THR A 83 -6.33 -22.31 0.60
CA THR A 83 -6.05 -23.57 -0.12
C THR A 83 -7.26 -24.51 -0.08
N ASP A 84 -7.83 -24.74 1.11
CA ASP A 84 -8.97 -25.65 1.27
C ASP A 84 -10.23 -25.13 0.61
N GLU A 85 -10.53 -23.84 0.75
CA GLU A 85 -11.69 -23.18 0.14
C GLU A 85 -11.65 -23.37 -1.38
N VAL A 86 -10.53 -23.04 -2.02
CA VAL A 86 -10.40 -23.15 -3.47
C VAL A 86 -10.47 -24.62 -3.94
N LEU A 87 -9.74 -25.52 -3.29
CA LEU A 87 -9.72 -26.92 -3.72
C LEU A 87 -11.06 -27.63 -3.49
N ALA A 88 -11.74 -27.34 -2.38
CA ALA A 88 -13.03 -27.95 -2.07
C ALA A 88 -14.17 -27.30 -2.85
N GLU A 89 -14.32 -25.98 -2.76
CA GLU A 89 -15.51 -25.29 -3.27
C GLU A 89 -15.44 -25.03 -4.78
N TRP A 90 -14.25 -24.73 -5.31
CA TRP A 90 -14.11 -24.38 -6.74
C TRP A 90 -13.73 -25.60 -7.58
N LEU A 91 -12.91 -26.51 -7.04
CA LEU A 91 -12.45 -27.70 -7.75
C LEU A 91 -13.17 -29.00 -7.33
N GLY A 92 -14.00 -28.97 -6.28
CA GLY A 92 -14.81 -30.11 -5.87
C GLY A 92 -14.03 -31.24 -5.18
N TYR A 93 -12.85 -30.97 -4.63
CA TYR A 93 -12.05 -32.01 -3.96
C TYR A 93 -12.68 -32.37 -2.63
N ASN A 94 -12.84 -33.67 -2.39
CA ASN A 94 -13.36 -34.16 -1.12
C ASN A 94 -12.27 -34.19 -0.04
N ALA A 95 -12.70 -34.37 1.21
CA ALA A 95 -11.80 -34.38 2.37
C ALA A 95 -10.70 -35.46 2.29
N ALA A 96 -10.98 -36.62 1.69
CA ALA A 96 -9.99 -37.69 1.54
C ALA A 96 -8.88 -37.30 0.54
N THR A 97 -9.24 -36.67 -0.58
CA THR A 97 -8.29 -36.14 -1.55
C THR A 97 -7.41 -35.05 -0.94
N LEU A 98 -8.00 -34.10 -0.20
CA LEU A 98 -7.25 -33.04 0.47
C LEU A 98 -6.24 -33.59 1.50
N ALA A 99 -6.64 -34.59 2.28
CA ALA A 99 -5.76 -35.25 3.23
C ALA A 99 -4.56 -35.92 2.53
N ALA A 100 -4.80 -36.62 1.42
CA ALA A 100 -3.74 -37.27 0.65
C ALA A 100 -2.73 -36.26 0.08
N LEU A 101 -3.20 -35.11 -0.42
CA LEU A 101 -2.30 -34.07 -0.95
C LEU A 101 -1.41 -33.45 0.13
N ARG A 102 -1.93 -33.27 1.34
CA ARG A 102 -1.15 -32.80 2.51
C ARG A 102 -0.10 -33.81 2.94
N GLU A 103 -0.46 -35.09 2.99
CA GLU A 103 0.46 -36.16 3.33
C GLU A 103 1.63 -36.25 2.32
N GLN A 104 1.31 -36.04 1.04
CA GLN A 104 2.30 -35.97 -0.04
C GLN A 104 3.09 -34.66 -0.08
N ARG A 105 2.74 -33.66 0.76
CA ARG A 105 3.31 -32.30 0.76
C ARG A 105 3.23 -31.59 -0.59
N VAL A 106 2.15 -31.85 -1.32
CA VAL A 106 1.80 -31.10 -2.53
C VAL A 106 1.14 -29.77 -2.17
N ILE A 107 0.38 -29.78 -1.06
CA ILE A 107 -0.27 -28.60 -0.44
C ILE A 107 0.01 -28.55 1.05
#